data_AF-A0A938SN89-F1
#
_entry.id   AF-A0A938SN89-F1
#
_cell.length_a   1.000
_cell.length_b   1.000
_cell.length_c   1.000
_cell.angle_alpha   90.00
_cell.angle_beta   90.00
_cell.angle_gamma   90.00
#
_symmetry.space_group_name_H-M   'P 1'
#
loop_
_entity.id
_entity.type
_entity.pdbx_description
1 polymer ?
#
loop_
_entity_poly.entity_id
_entity_poly.type
_entity_poly.pdbx_seq_one_letter_code
_entity_poly.pdbx_strand_id
1 'polypeptide(L)'
;MADKYASDDPLPGGVEKYFETLIKLLGHVGDKTVDYDALVEFVSQTFPQAKGSTAMSIYLGSVGRLGLWQIKEGKVRLTPEGGNLLGQSGADPVAGKQTTLEIKRQKVVGYDELLRILHAGDLSLEEIHAQLQAAIKVEWKSTTQTFYRLSWLRSLGFVQRKGYQYGLTPAGHAIKLPPPGEPGETSGGTSHESPKPLEQIALTLADQIDKAAVKGEDGADLEKLTAEAFAFLGFDSQVIGGPGNPDVVLTAPMGELGYRVLIDTKSRSNGCIQQNDVNFHALNQHKGKAGADYMMVLGPDFSGGNLETWAQQQDVRLLRTGELRDVLVAFADGVIPLDRLETLFQGGGSTDETVLSGILTESQHASQAMLLARKVYDAVRLHQEEEGVLNAHSLFFILDSEHPIRDIEATVAMLRSDLIGALSVTQKDSLYTRLTPPVLENKLAQLQAVLGGRRPEGTRHS
;
A
#
# COMPACT_ATOMS: atom_id res chain seq x y z
N MET A 1 -19.15 -22.14 6.23
CA MET A 1 -18.22 -21.40 7.12
C MET A 1 -18.27 -19.95 6.68
N ALA A 2 -18.15 -18.97 7.58
CA ALA A 2 -18.07 -17.59 7.13
C ALA A 2 -16.78 -17.40 6.33
N ASP A 3 -16.87 -16.84 5.13
CA ASP A 3 -15.69 -16.53 4.31
C ASP A 3 -14.83 -15.52 5.06
N LYS A 4 -13.58 -15.90 5.33
CA LYS A 4 -12.59 -15.02 5.96
C LYS A 4 -11.96 -14.14 4.88
N TYR A 5 -11.65 -12.90 5.23
CA TYR A 5 -10.92 -12.00 4.34
C TYR A 5 -9.48 -12.48 4.14
N ALA A 6 -9.05 -12.53 2.87
CA ALA A 6 -7.66 -12.75 2.50
C ALA A 6 -6.78 -11.53 2.83
N SER A 7 -7.33 -10.32 2.80
CA SER A 7 -6.61 -9.09 3.13
C SER A 7 -6.84 -8.65 4.58
N ASP A 8 -5.85 -7.95 5.13
CA ASP A 8 -5.95 -7.14 6.33
C ASP A 8 -5.47 -5.71 6.03
N ASP A 9 -5.83 -4.76 6.87
CA ASP A 9 -5.46 -3.35 6.71
C ASP A 9 -4.94 -2.73 8.02
N PRO A 10 -4.18 -1.63 7.90
CA PRO A 10 -3.64 -0.92 9.05
C PRO A 10 -4.70 -0.01 9.69
N LEU A 11 -4.33 0.56 10.84
CA LEU A 11 -4.98 1.73 11.41
C LEU A 11 -3.97 2.90 11.51
N PRO A 12 -4.43 4.16 11.58
CA PRO A 12 -3.51 5.27 11.75
C PRO A 12 -2.89 5.29 13.15
N GLY A 13 -1.85 6.10 13.35
CA GLY A 13 -1.19 6.29 14.65
C GLY A 13 0.10 5.51 14.89
N GLY A 14 0.50 4.65 13.94
CA GLY A 14 1.75 3.87 13.98
C GLY A 14 1.53 2.40 14.34
N VAL A 15 2.45 1.53 13.91
CA VAL A 15 2.33 0.05 13.98
C VAL A 15 1.95 -0.47 15.36
N GLU A 16 2.51 0.09 16.43
CA GLU A 16 2.26 -0.41 17.78
C GLU A 16 1.01 0.18 18.43
N LYS A 17 0.30 1.10 17.74
CA LYS A 17 -0.85 1.83 18.28
C LYS A 17 -2.19 1.47 17.66
N TYR A 18 -2.26 0.43 16.83
CA TYR A 18 -3.51 0.04 16.15
C TYR A 18 -4.65 -0.27 17.12
N PHE A 19 -4.39 -0.98 18.22
CA PHE A 19 -5.40 -1.25 19.24
C PHE A 19 -5.89 0.03 19.91
N GLU A 20 -4.98 0.91 20.32
CA GLU A 20 -5.32 2.18 20.95
C GLU A 20 -6.12 3.07 19.99
N THR A 21 -5.75 3.09 18.71
CA THR A 21 -6.51 3.76 17.65
C THR A 21 -7.90 3.13 17.48
N LEU A 22 -8.00 1.80 17.43
CA LEU A 22 -9.28 1.11 17.32
C LEU A 22 -10.22 1.52 18.46
N ILE A 23 -9.76 1.46 19.71
CA ILE A 23 -10.57 1.85 20.87
C ILE A 23 -10.96 3.33 20.82
N LYS A 24 -10.08 4.21 20.34
CA LYS A 24 -10.38 5.63 20.17
C LYS A 24 -11.48 5.87 19.12
N LEU A 25 -11.45 5.14 18.00
CA LEU A 25 -12.48 5.19 16.97
C LEU A 25 -13.83 4.68 17.50
N LEU A 26 -13.83 3.53 18.16
CA LEU A 26 -15.04 2.97 18.77
C LEU A 26 -15.61 3.92 19.83
N GLY A 27 -14.77 4.51 20.66
CA GLY A 27 -15.17 5.48 21.69
C GLY A 27 -15.74 6.78 21.13
N HIS A 28 -15.25 7.24 19.97
CA HIS A 28 -15.81 8.42 19.30
C HIS A 28 -17.25 8.17 18.82
N VAL A 29 -17.52 7.00 18.26
CA VAL A 29 -18.88 6.60 17.85
C VAL A 29 -19.76 6.34 19.08
N GLY A 30 -19.28 5.52 20.02
CA GLY A 30 -19.98 5.16 21.25
C GLY A 30 -21.41 4.69 21.01
N ASP A 31 -22.34 5.12 21.87
CA ASP A 31 -23.78 4.82 21.74
C ASP A 31 -24.50 5.72 20.71
N LYS A 32 -23.76 6.59 20.01
CA LYS A 32 -24.32 7.57 19.09
C LYS A 32 -24.33 7.02 17.66
N THR A 33 -25.20 7.61 16.85
CA THR A 33 -25.07 7.52 15.40
C THR A 33 -24.30 8.74 14.92
N VAL A 34 -23.17 8.51 14.26
CA VAL A 34 -22.25 9.56 13.80
C VAL A 34 -22.31 9.65 12.27
N ASP A 35 -22.27 10.87 11.74
CA ASP A 35 -22.17 11.08 10.30
C ASP A 35 -20.79 10.62 9.79
N TYR A 36 -20.74 9.94 8.64
CA TYR A 36 -19.49 9.40 8.10
C TYR A 36 -18.48 10.50 7.79
N ASP A 37 -18.92 11.64 7.27
CA ASP A 37 -18.02 12.75 6.92
C ASP A 37 -17.44 13.38 8.20
N ALA A 38 -18.26 13.49 9.26
CA ALA A 38 -17.80 13.94 10.57
C ALA A 38 -16.79 12.95 11.19
N LEU A 39 -16.96 11.63 10.97
CA LEU A 39 -15.99 10.64 11.41
C LEU A 39 -14.66 10.77 10.64
N VAL A 40 -14.70 11.00 9.32
CA VAL A 40 -13.51 11.25 8.49
C VAL A 40 -12.77 12.50 8.97
N GLU A 41 -13.50 13.57 9.30
CA GLU A 41 -12.92 14.80 9.86
C GLU A 41 -12.24 14.53 11.21
N PHE A 42 -12.90 13.78 12.11
CA PHE A 42 -12.33 13.40 13.39
C PHE A 42 -11.01 12.62 13.23
N VAL A 43 -10.94 11.66 12.30
CA VAL A 43 -9.70 10.90 12.06
C VAL A 43 -8.61 11.81 11.52
N SER A 44 -8.94 12.69 10.57
CA SER A 44 -7.99 13.65 9.98
C SER A 44 -7.39 14.58 11.02
N GLN A 45 -8.20 15.08 11.95
CA GLN A 45 -7.74 15.93 13.06
C GLN A 45 -6.95 15.15 14.11
N THR A 46 -7.35 13.92 14.40
CA THR A 46 -6.72 13.08 15.43
C THR A 46 -5.38 12.51 14.99
N PHE A 47 -5.25 12.24 13.69
CA PHE A 47 -4.06 11.64 13.09
C PHE A 47 -3.64 12.47 11.87
N PRO A 48 -2.93 13.60 12.06
CA PRO A 48 -2.57 14.52 10.96
C PRO A 48 -1.76 13.89 9.83
N GLN A 49 -1.08 12.78 10.10
CA GLN A 49 -0.35 11.97 9.13
C GLN A 49 -1.25 11.09 8.24
N ALA A 50 -2.50 10.85 8.67
CA ALA A 50 -3.51 10.19 7.86
C ALA A 50 -4.13 11.26 6.93
N LYS A 51 -3.67 11.28 5.68
CA LYS A 51 -4.17 12.20 4.65
C LYS A 51 -4.71 11.41 3.46
N GLY A 52 -5.70 11.98 2.77
CA GLY A 52 -6.29 11.42 1.56
C GLY A 52 -7.56 10.59 1.81
N SER A 53 -8.51 10.69 0.88
CA SER A 53 -9.80 10.00 0.97
C SER A 53 -9.66 8.48 0.88
N THR A 54 -8.68 7.97 0.12
CA THR A 54 -8.36 6.54 0.03
C THR A 54 -7.94 6.00 1.40
N ALA A 55 -6.91 6.60 2.03
CA ALA A 55 -6.42 6.25 3.36
C ALA A 55 -7.56 6.18 4.40
N MET A 56 -8.42 7.19 4.42
CA MET A 56 -9.57 7.24 5.34
C MET A 56 -10.57 6.11 5.10
N SER A 57 -10.88 5.82 3.83
CA SER A 57 -11.79 4.74 3.46
C SER A 57 -11.24 3.38 3.88
N ILE A 58 -9.93 3.19 3.80
CA ILE A 58 -9.24 1.96 4.22
C ILE A 58 -9.33 1.79 5.74
N TYR A 59 -8.91 2.82 6.49
CA TYR A 59 -8.92 2.78 7.95
C TYR A 59 -10.32 2.54 8.51
N LEU A 60 -11.31 3.25 8.00
CA LEU A 60 -12.69 3.13 8.48
C LEU A 60 -13.37 1.85 7.98
N GLY A 61 -13.05 1.43 6.75
CA GLY A 61 -13.50 0.17 6.16
C GLY A 61 -13.01 -1.05 6.94
N SER A 62 -11.77 -1.04 7.44
CA SER A 62 -11.20 -2.17 8.19
C SER A 62 -11.99 -2.45 9.47
N VAL A 63 -12.39 -1.41 10.22
CA VAL A 63 -13.21 -1.55 11.43
C VAL A 63 -14.61 -2.12 11.11
N GLY A 64 -15.14 -1.76 9.93
CA GLY A 64 -16.38 -2.33 9.41
C GLY A 64 -16.26 -3.81 9.05
N ARG A 65 -15.15 -4.21 8.40
CA ARG A 65 -14.83 -5.61 8.08
C ARG A 65 -14.69 -6.49 9.32
N LEU A 66 -14.20 -5.93 10.43
CA LEU A 66 -14.18 -6.61 11.72
C LEU A 66 -15.58 -6.79 12.34
N GLY A 67 -16.62 -6.17 11.78
CA GLY A 67 -17.98 -6.25 12.28
C GLY A 67 -18.23 -5.40 13.53
N LEU A 68 -17.34 -4.46 13.85
CA LEU A 68 -17.42 -3.65 15.08
C LEU A 68 -18.34 -2.44 14.93
N TRP A 69 -18.55 -1.98 13.70
CA TRP A 69 -19.57 -1.00 13.37
C TRP A 69 -20.22 -1.30 12.02
N GLN A 70 -21.28 -0.56 11.71
CA GLN A 70 -21.95 -0.62 10.42
C GLN A 70 -22.21 0.78 9.90
N ILE A 71 -22.10 0.93 8.58
CA ILE A 71 -22.38 2.16 7.86
C ILE A 71 -23.68 1.98 7.08
N LYS A 72 -24.69 2.81 7.34
CA LYS A 72 -25.96 2.83 6.59
C LYS A 72 -26.33 4.28 6.28
N GLU A 73 -26.62 4.57 5.02
CA GLU A 73 -27.08 5.92 4.58
C GLU A 73 -26.15 7.06 5.04
N GLY A 74 -24.83 6.82 4.99
CA GLY A 74 -23.83 7.82 5.41
C GLY A 74 -23.70 7.96 6.93
N LYS A 75 -24.34 7.09 7.71
CA LYS A 75 -24.29 7.09 9.17
C LYS A 75 -23.61 5.85 9.72
N VAL A 76 -22.75 6.04 10.71
CA VAL A 76 -21.99 5.00 11.39
C VAL A 76 -22.58 4.75 12.78
N ARG A 77 -22.78 3.48 13.13
CA ARG A 77 -23.13 3.06 14.51
C ARG A 77 -22.35 1.81 14.90
N LEU A 78 -22.04 1.67 16.18
CA LEU A 78 -21.46 0.44 16.71
C LEU A 78 -22.42 -0.75 16.55
N THR A 79 -21.85 -1.92 16.33
CA THR A 79 -22.57 -3.20 16.52
C THR A 79 -22.52 -3.59 18.00
N PRO A 80 -23.32 -4.59 18.44
CA PRO A 80 -23.16 -5.15 19.79
C PRO A 80 -21.73 -5.64 20.07
N GLU A 81 -21.07 -6.21 19.07
CA GLU A 81 -19.68 -6.67 19.17
C GLU A 81 -18.70 -5.50 19.39
N GLY A 82 -18.88 -4.39 18.67
CA GLY A 82 -18.10 -3.16 18.87
C GLY A 82 -18.34 -2.50 20.23
N GLY A 83 -19.59 -2.43 20.69
CA GLY A 83 -19.92 -1.90 22.02
C GLY A 83 -19.32 -2.75 23.15
N ASN A 84 -19.39 -4.08 23.03
CA ASN A 84 -18.78 -5.00 23.98
C ASN A 84 -17.26 -4.86 24.02
N LEU A 85 -16.60 -4.79 22.86
CA LEU A 85 -15.15 -4.61 22.79
C LEU A 85 -14.72 -3.28 23.44
N LEU A 86 -15.44 -2.19 23.17
CA LEU A 86 -15.16 -0.88 23.77
C LEU A 86 -15.29 -0.93 25.31
N GLY A 87 -16.40 -1.49 25.81
CA GLY A 87 -16.64 -1.62 27.26
C GLY A 87 -15.60 -2.51 27.95
N GLN A 88 -15.29 -3.67 27.35
CA GLN A 88 -14.27 -4.58 27.88
C GLN A 88 -12.89 -3.93 27.90
N SER A 89 -12.50 -3.24 26.83
CA SER A 89 -11.19 -2.60 26.73
C SER A 89 -11.02 -1.43 27.70
N GLY A 90 -12.11 -0.75 28.06
CA GLY A 90 -12.10 0.28 29.10
C GLY A 90 -11.91 -0.28 30.51
N ALA A 91 -12.40 -1.50 30.79
CA ALA A 91 -12.29 -2.15 32.09
C ALA A 91 -10.99 -2.96 32.24
N ASP A 92 -10.60 -3.67 31.19
CA ASP A 92 -9.41 -4.52 31.12
C ASP A 92 -8.81 -4.47 29.70
N PRO A 93 -7.79 -3.61 29.48
CA PRO A 93 -7.12 -3.51 28.19
C PRO A 93 -6.48 -4.82 27.71
N VAL A 94 -6.04 -5.70 28.61
CA VAL A 94 -5.43 -6.99 28.24
C VAL A 94 -6.49 -7.91 27.67
N ALA A 95 -7.65 -7.99 28.33
CA ALA A 95 -8.78 -8.74 27.82
C ALA A 95 -9.30 -8.15 26.49
N GLY A 96 -9.31 -6.83 26.34
CA GLY A 96 -9.64 -6.16 25.07
C GLY A 96 -8.69 -6.53 23.92
N LYS A 97 -7.37 -6.61 24.18
CA LYS A 97 -6.38 -7.05 23.18
C LYS A 97 -6.58 -8.51 22.77
N GLN A 98 -6.90 -9.39 23.73
CA GLN A 98 -7.25 -10.79 23.44
C GLN A 98 -8.52 -10.91 22.59
N THR A 99 -9.59 -10.20 22.95
CA THR A 99 -10.83 -10.19 22.17
C THR A 99 -10.59 -9.69 20.75
N THR A 100 -9.77 -8.65 20.58
CA THR A 100 -9.41 -8.14 19.25
C THR A 100 -8.69 -9.19 18.40
N LEU A 101 -7.76 -9.95 19.00
CA LEU A 101 -7.10 -11.06 18.31
C LEU A 101 -8.11 -12.13 17.88
N GLU A 102 -9.06 -12.51 18.75
CA GLU A 102 -10.05 -13.52 18.39
C GLU A 102 -10.94 -13.07 17.23
N ILE A 103 -11.36 -11.82 17.22
CA ILE A 103 -12.11 -11.23 16.10
C ILE A 103 -11.27 -11.30 14.82
N LYS A 104 -9.98 -10.92 14.88
CA LYS A 104 -9.06 -11.03 13.73
C LYS A 104 -8.92 -12.46 13.22
N ARG A 105 -8.72 -13.44 14.10
CA ARG A 105 -8.63 -14.86 13.75
C ARG A 105 -9.91 -15.39 13.11
N GLN A 106 -11.07 -14.88 13.51
CA GLN A 106 -12.36 -15.28 12.95
C GLN A 106 -12.67 -14.61 11.60
N LYS A 107 -12.22 -13.37 11.39
CA LYS A 107 -12.57 -12.56 10.21
C LYS A 107 -11.50 -12.57 9.11
N VAL A 108 -10.24 -12.84 9.45
CA VAL A 108 -9.10 -12.70 8.53
C VAL A 108 -8.27 -14.00 8.53
N VAL A 109 -7.93 -14.51 7.35
CA VAL A 109 -7.07 -15.70 7.22
C VAL A 109 -5.62 -15.40 7.61
N GLY A 110 -4.89 -16.42 8.08
CA GLY A 110 -3.44 -16.34 8.26
C GLY A 110 -2.95 -15.93 9.65
N TYR A 111 -3.83 -15.52 10.58
CA TYR A 111 -3.39 -15.21 11.96
C TYR A 111 -2.94 -16.46 12.72
N ASP A 112 -3.66 -17.57 12.58
CA ASP A 112 -3.26 -18.83 13.21
C ASP A 112 -1.96 -19.37 12.59
N GLU A 113 -1.85 -19.32 11.26
CA GLU A 113 -0.65 -19.75 10.52
C GLU A 113 0.57 -18.91 10.87
N LEU A 114 0.41 -17.59 10.93
CA LEU A 114 1.47 -16.66 11.32
C LEU A 114 1.97 -16.93 12.75
N LEU A 115 1.05 -17.14 13.70
CA LEU A 115 1.43 -17.50 15.07
C LEU A 115 2.14 -18.86 15.14
N ARG A 116 1.76 -19.85 14.31
CA ARG A 116 2.48 -21.13 14.21
C ARG A 116 3.88 -20.96 13.61
N ILE A 117 4.02 -20.15 12.56
CA ILE A 117 5.32 -19.84 11.93
C ILE A 117 6.27 -19.23 12.97
N LEU A 118 5.81 -18.24 13.73
CA LEU A 118 6.61 -17.56 14.76
C LEU A 118 6.86 -18.41 16.03
N HIS A 119 6.17 -19.53 16.21
CA HIS A 119 6.53 -20.51 17.25
C HIS A 119 7.83 -21.25 16.92
N ALA A 120 8.23 -21.31 15.65
CA ALA A 120 9.46 -22.00 15.23
C ALA A 120 10.72 -21.19 15.54
N GLY A 121 10.62 -19.86 15.62
CA GLY A 121 11.74 -18.98 15.95
C GLY A 121 11.52 -17.54 15.49
N ASP A 122 12.52 -16.70 15.76
CA ASP A 122 12.57 -15.32 15.29
C ASP A 122 12.94 -15.31 13.78
N LEU A 123 12.12 -14.67 12.94
CA LEU A 123 12.23 -14.71 11.47
C LEU A 123 12.16 -13.31 10.85
N SER A 124 12.75 -13.12 9.66
CA SER A 124 12.61 -11.87 8.90
C SER A 124 11.21 -11.73 8.29
N LEU A 125 10.82 -10.53 7.87
CA LEU A 125 9.53 -10.27 7.22
C LEU A 125 9.36 -11.12 5.95
N GLU A 126 10.43 -11.28 5.17
CA GLU A 126 10.47 -12.01 3.91
C GLU A 126 10.31 -13.52 4.15
N GLU A 127 11.00 -14.06 5.16
CA GLU A 127 10.88 -15.48 5.54
C GLU A 127 9.46 -15.80 6.01
N ILE A 128 8.88 -14.92 6.83
CA ILE A 128 7.50 -15.06 7.31
C ILE A 128 6.54 -14.95 6.14
N HIS A 129 6.76 -14.01 5.22
CA HIS A 129 5.90 -13.80 4.06
C HIS A 129 5.84 -15.05 3.18
N ALA A 130 6.98 -15.61 2.79
CA ALA A 130 7.05 -16.80 1.96
C ALA A 130 6.35 -18.00 2.63
N GLN A 131 6.57 -18.21 3.93
CA GLN A 131 5.93 -19.30 4.68
C GLN A 131 4.42 -19.09 4.84
N LEU A 132 3.99 -17.86 5.11
CA LEU A 132 2.58 -17.53 5.30
C LEU A 132 1.80 -17.72 4.00
N GLN A 133 2.31 -17.24 2.87
CA GLN A 133 1.70 -17.42 1.55
C GLN A 133 1.48 -18.90 1.22
N ALA A 134 2.50 -19.72 1.44
CA ALA A 134 2.41 -21.17 1.24
C ALA A 134 1.37 -21.82 2.15
N ALA A 135 1.30 -21.38 3.42
CA ALA A 135 0.38 -21.94 4.40
C ALA A 135 -1.10 -21.64 4.10
N ILE A 136 -1.40 -20.42 3.61
CA ILE A 136 -2.78 -19.99 3.31
C ILE A 136 -3.14 -19.99 1.82
N LYS A 137 -2.22 -20.45 0.95
CA LYS A 137 -2.39 -20.58 -0.50
C LYS A 137 -2.80 -19.28 -1.19
N VAL A 138 -2.07 -18.20 -0.91
CA VAL A 138 -2.28 -16.88 -1.55
C VAL A 138 -1.01 -16.39 -2.25
N GLU A 139 -1.19 -15.64 -3.32
CA GLU A 139 -0.10 -15.09 -4.16
C GLU A 139 0.03 -13.57 -3.99
N TRP A 140 0.13 -13.09 -2.75
CA TRP A 140 0.44 -11.68 -2.51
C TRP A 140 1.75 -11.23 -3.18
N LYS A 141 1.72 -10.14 -3.93
CA LYS A 141 2.91 -9.63 -4.64
C LYS A 141 3.89 -8.86 -3.75
N SER A 142 3.48 -8.50 -2.54
CA SER A 142 4.30 -7.75 -1.58
C SER A 142 4.11 -8.25 -0.15
N THR A 143 5.08 -7.92 0.70
CA THR A 143 5.08 -8.28 2.12
C THR A 143 4.02 -7.54 2.95
N THR A 144 3.33 -6.54 2.37
CA THR A 144 2.33 -5.66 3.01
C THR A 144 1.29 -6.43 3.84
N GLN A 145 0.73 -7.50 3.29
CA GLN A 145 -0.32 -8.28 3.96
C GLN A 145 0.21 -9.06 5.15
N THR A 146 1.45 -9.56 5.07
CA THR A 146 2.16 -10.16 6.20
C THR A 146 2.47 -9.09 7.25
N PHE A 147 2.96 -7.94 6.80
CA PHE A 147 3.32 -6.81 7.65
C PHE A 147 2.13 -6.30 8.47
N TYR A 148 0.92 -6.20 7.91
CA TYR A 148 -0.25 -5.76 8.66
C TYR A 148 -0.67 -6.72 9.76
N ARG A 149 -0.58 -8.04 9.49
CA ARG A 149 -0.84 -9.05 10.52
C ARG A 149 0.18 -8.96 11.65
N LEU A 150 1.46 -8.81 11.31
CA LEU A 150 2.53 -8.58 12.30
C LEU A 150 2.31 -7.29 13.08
N SER A 151 1.87 -6.22 12.42
CA SER A 151 1.62 -4.92 13.04
C SER A 151 0.47 -4.98 14.05
N TRP A 152 -0.63 -5.64 13.68
CA TRP A 152 -1.72 -5.93 14.61
C TRP A 152 -1.23 -6.77 15.79
N LEU A 153 -0.52 -7.87 15.56
CA LEU A 153 0.01 -8.70 16.65
C LEU A 153 0.99 -7.94 17.56
N ARG A 154 1.77 -7.00 17.01
CA ARG A 154 2.66 -6.11 17.77
C ARG A 154 1.87 -5.13 18.63
N SER A 155 0.88 -4.43 18.07
CA SER A 155 0.03 -3.51 18.84
C SER A 155 -0.76 -4.23 19.95
N LEU A 156 -1.15 -5.48 19.69
CA LEU A 156 -1.80 -6.34 20.68
C LEU A 156 -0.82 -6.94 21.71
N GLY A 157 0.49 -6.79 21.52
CA GLY A 157 1.53 -7.25 22.45
C GLY A 157 1.87 -8.74 22.35
N PHE A 158 1.48 -9.43 21.28
CA PHE A 158 1.75 -10.85 21.06
C PHE A 158 3.02 -11.12 20.26
N VAL A 159 3.46 -10.14 19.46
CA VAL A 159 4.70 -10.19 18.68
C VAL A 159 5.56 -8.98 19.03
N GLN A 160 6.87 -9.16 18.99
CA GLN A 160 7.86 -8.10 19.13
C GLN A 160 8.84 -8.13 17.95
N ARG A 161 9.41 -6.96 17.64
CA ARG A 161 10.47 -6.84 16.64
C ARG A 161 11.82 -6.68 17.36
N LYS A 162 12.82 -7.46 16.95
CA LYS A 162 14.21 -7.41 17.44
C LYS A 162 15.13 -7.19 16.23
N GLY A 163 15.55 -5.96 16.01
CA GLY A 163 16.25 -5.59 14.78
C GLY A 163 15.36 -5.85 13.56
N TYR A 164 15.79 -6.74 12.65
CA TYR A 164 15.03 -7.11 11.44
C TYR A 164 14.14 -8.36 11.61
N GLN A 165 14.18 -9.00 12.77
CA GLN A 165 13.43 -10.23 13.01
C GLN A 165 12.20 -9.98 13.89
N TYR A 166 11.20 -10.81 13.69
CA TYR A 166 9.95 -10.84 14.45
C TYR A 166 9.90 -12.12 15.28
N GLY A 167 9.49 -12.00 16.53
CA GLY A 167 9.36 -13.12 17.45
C GLY A 167 8.16 -12.98 18.37
N LEU A 168 7.68 -14.09 18.91
CA LEU A 168 6.59 -14.06 19.90
C LEU A 168 7.05 -13.45 21.22
N THR A 169 6.13 -12.74 21.87
CA THR A 169 6.27 -12.38 23.29
C THR A 169 5.85 -13.55 24.17
N PRO A 170 6.08 -13.51 25.51
CA PRO A 170 5.53 -14.51 26.41
C PRO A 170 4.01 -14.65 26.30
N ALA A 171 3.29 -13.55 26.06
CA ALA A 171 1.85 -13.57 25.82
C ALA A 171 1.50 -14.23 24.48
N GLY A 172 2.31 -14.01 23.44
CA GLY A 172 2.17 -14.67 22.14
C GLY A 172 2.33 -16.19 22.21
N HIS A 173 3.32 -16.67 22.96
CA HIS A 173 3.53 -18.10 23.21
C HIS A 173 2.38 -18.75 24.02
N ALA A 174 1.66 -17.98 24.82
CA ALA A 174 0.54 -18.47 25.60
C ALA A 174 -0.76 -18.64 24.78
N ILE A 175 -0.80 -18.15 23.53
CA ILE A 175 -1.99 -18.26 22.67
C ILE A 175 -2.23 -19.73 22.30
N LYS A 176 -3.44 -20.20 22.57
CA LYS A 176 -3.88 -21.53 22.17
C LYS A 176 -4.30 -21.51 20.70
N LEU A 177 -3.54 -22.24 19.88
CA LEU A 177 -3.82 -22.39 18.46
C LEU A 177 -4.69 -23.62 18.24
N PRO A 178 -5.73 -23.55 17.38
CA PRO A 178 -6.44 -24.74 16.94
C PRO A 178 -5.44 -25.67 16.23
N PRO A 179 -5.72 -26.99 16.21
CA PRO A 179 -4.96 -27.91 15.39
C PRO A 179 -4.90 -27.37 13.95
N PRO A 180 -3.82 -27.66 13.19
CA PRO A 180 -3.75 -27.28 11.80
C PRO A 180 -5.05 -27.71 11.11
N GLY A 181 -5.83 -26.74 10.64
CA GLY A 181 -7.02 -27.03 9.86
C GLY A 181 -6.59 -27.63 8.53
N GLU A 182 -7.42 -28.49 7.95
CA GLU A 182 -7.30 -28.72 6.51
C GLU A 182 -7.38 -27.35 5.83
N PRO A 183 -6.44 -27.01 4.92
CA PRO A 183 -6.40 -25.70 4.31
C PRO A 183 -7.75 -25.43 3.66
N GLY A 184 -8.49 -24.46 4.20
CA GLY A 184 -9.74 -24.03 3.61
C GLY A 184 -9.48 -23.71 2.15
N GLU A 185 -10.28 -24.29 1.26
CA GLU A 185 -10.26 -23.93 -0.16
C GLU A 185 -10.59 -22.44 -0.26
N THR A 186 -9.56 -21.63 -0.42
CA THR A 186 -9.70 -20.25 -0.85
C THR A 186 -10.03 -20.28 -2.33
N SER A 187 -11.27 -19.91 -2.68
CA SER A 187 -11.60 -19.47 -4.03
C SER A 187 -10.80 -18.19 -4.31
N GLY A 188 -9.65 -18.38 -4.90
CA GLY A 188 -8.70 -17.33 -5.25
C GLY A 188 -7.73 -17.88 -6.29
N GLY A 189 -8.28 -18.47 -7.35
CA GLY A 189 -7.49 -18.88 -8.50
C GLY A 189 -7.06 -17.64 -9.27
N THR A 190 -5.86 -17.13 -8.99
CA THR A 190 -5.11 -16.41 -10.00
C THR A 190 -4.26 -17.43 -10.73
N SER A 191 -4.58 -17.68 -11.99
CA SER A 191 -3.67 -18.33 -12.92
C SER A 191 -2.33 -17.60 -12.91
N HIS A 192 -1.21 -18.34 -12.90
CA HIS A 192 0.12 -17.81 -13.22
C HIS A 192 0.09 -17.10 -14.59
N GLU A 193 -0.33 -15.84 -14.59
CA GLU A 193 -0.15 -14.92 -15.71
C GLU A 193 1.30 -14.46 -15.65
N SER A 194 1.99 -14.53 -16.80
CA SER A 194 3.28 -13.89 -16.98
C SER A 194 3.22 -12.43 -16.53
N PRO A 195 4.29 -11.87 -15.92
CA PRO A 195 4.27 -10.50 -15.41
C PRO A 195 3.87 -9.52 -16.50
N LYS A 196 3.04 -8.54 -16.13
CA LYS A 196 2.56 -7.51 -17.07
C LYS A 196 3.75 -6.69 -17.57
N PRO A 197 3.66 -6.03 -18.75
CA PRO A 197 4.79 -5.27 -19.31
C PRO A 197 5.42 -4.25 -18.35
N LEU A 198 4.62 -3.53 -17.55
CA LEU A 198 5.13 -2.57 -16.55
C LEU A 198 5.83 -3.25 -15.37
N GLU A 199 5.31 -4.39 -14.92
CA GLU A 199 5.89 -5.17 -13.82
C GLU A 199 7.27 -5.73 -14.23
N GLN A 200 7.42 -6.15 -15.48
CA GLN A 200 8.70 -6.60 -16.00
C GLN A 200 9.75 -5.47 -16.07
N ILE A 201 9.34 -4.25 -16.44
CA ILE A 201 10.22 -3.07 -16.41
C ILE A 201 10.67 -2.77 -14.98
N ALA A 202 9.73 -2.73 -14.03
CA ALA A 202 10.01 -2.48 -12.62
C ALA A 202 10.99 -3.52 -12.02
N LEU A 203 10.75 -4.81 -12.27
CA LEU A 203 11.63 -5.89 -11.81
C LEU A 203 13.03 -5.79 -12.43
N THR A 204 13.11 -5.46 -13.72
CA THR A 204 14.40 -5.29 -14.41
C THR A 204 15.20 -4.13 -13.81
N LEU A 205 14.57 -2.98 -13.58
CA LEU A 205 15.21 -1.82 -12.94
C LEU A 205 15.68 -2.17 -11.52
N ALA A 206 14.82 -2.80 -10.72
CA ALA A 206 15.15 -3.20 -9.36
C ALA A 206 16.35 -4.18 -9.31
N ASP A 207 16.35 -5.21 -10.17
CA ASP A 207 17.44 -6.17 -10.27
C ASP A 207 18.77 -5.51 -10.68
N GLN A 208 18.73 -4.51 -11.56
CA GLN A 208 19.91 -3.76 -11.96
C GLN A 208 20.44 -2.88 -10.82
N ILE A 209 19.55 -2.22 -10.08
CA ILE A 209 19.90 -1.40 -8.92
C ILE A 209 20.56 -2.25 -7.83
N ASP A 210 19.96 -3.38 -7.46
CA ASP A 210 20.50 -4.26 -6.42
C ASP A 210 21.90 -4.77 -6.80
N LYS A 211 22.09 -5.15 -8.08
CA LYS A 211 23.41 -5.55 -8.60
C LYS A 211 24.42 -4.41 -8.53
N ALA A 212 24.05 -3.20 -8.94
CA ALA A 212 24.95 -2.04 -8.93
C ALA A 212 25.33 -1.62 -7.50
N ALA A 213 24.40 -1.71 -6.56
CA ALA A 213 24.61 -1.34 -5.15
C ALA A 213 25.66 -2.19 -4.43
N VAL A 214 25.90 -3.43 -4.89
CA VAL A 214 26.89 -4.33 -4.30
C VAL A 214 28.18 -4.49 -5.12
N LYS A 215 28.37 -3.74 -6.21
CA LYS A 215 29.64 -3.78 -6.97
C LYS A 215 30.81 -3.16 -6.20
N GLY A 216 30.57 -2.07 -5.45
CA GLY A 216 31.60 -1.33 -4.72
C GLY A 216 32.57 -0.54 -5.63
N GLU A 217 32.21 -0.30 -6.89
CA GLU A 217 32.98 0.48 -7.88
C GLU A 217 32.51 1.96 -7.92
N ASP A 218 32.84 2.71 -8.98
CA ASP A 218 32.75 4.19 -9.09
C ASP A 218 31.35 4.83 -8.90
N GLY A 219 30.31 4.03 -8.68
CA GLY A 219 28.97 4.48 -8.34
C GLY A 219 28.13 4.92 -9.54
N ALA A 220 28.73 5.27 -10.68
CA ALA A 220 28.03 5.93 -11.80
C ALA A 220 26.85 5.12 -12.35
N ASP A 221 26.99 3.80 -12.43
CA ASP A 221 25.90 2.87 -12.80
C ASP A 221 24.70 3.01 -11.84
N LEU A 222 24.96 3.07 -10.53
CA LEU A 222 23.93 3.17 -9.51
C LEU A 222 23.24 4.54 -9.55
N GLU A 223 23.99 5.62 -9.76
CA GLU A 223 23.44 6.96 -9.92
C GLU A 223 22.45 7.02 -11.09
N LYS A 224 22.85 6.48 -12.25
CA LYS A 224 22.02 6.44 -13.45
C LYS A 224 20.76 5.61 -13.24
N LEU A 225 20.89 4.41 -12.69
CA LEU A 225 19.76 3.52 -12.43
C LEU A 225 18.79 4.11 -11.40
N THR A 226 19.32 4.83 -10.41
CA THR A 226 18.50 5.55 -9.43
C THR A 226 17.66 6.63 -10.10
N ALA A 227 18.26 7.44 -10.98
CA ALA A 227 17.51 8.42 -11.76
C ALA A 227 16.43 7.74 -12.62
N GLU A 228 16.77 6.68 -13.36
CA GLU A 228 15.80 5.94 -14.18
C GLU A 228 14.63 5.36 -13.36
N ALA A 229 14.90 4.83 -12.17
CA ALA A 229 13.86 4.32 -11.28
C ALA A 229 12.90 5.43 -10.81
N PHE A 230 13.41 6.60 -10.42
CA PHE A 230 12.54 7.69 -10.00
C PHE A 230 11.83 8.37 -11.18
N ALA A 231 12.42 8.39 -12.38
CA ALA A 231 11.71 8.76 -13.60
C ALA A 231 10.53 7.81 -13.88
N PHE A 232 10.73 6.50 -13.69
CA PHE A 232 9.66 5.51 -13.81
C PHE A 232 8.51 5.76 -12.81
N LEU A 233 8.83 6.23 -11.60
CA LEU A 233 7.85 6.63 -10.58
C LEU A 233 7.17 7.99 -10.85
N GLY A 234 7.56 8.70 -11.92
CA GLY A 234 6.93 9.95 -12.36
C GLY A 234 7.63 11.24 -11.93
N PHE A 235 8.85 11.16 -11.37
CA PHE A 235 9.66 12.35 -11.07
C PHE A 235 10.39 12.87 -12.31
N ASP A 236 10.68 14.17 -12.35
CA ASP A 236 11.76 14.70 -13.20
C ASP A 236 13.08 14.43 -12.46
N SER A 237 13.86 13.46 -12.95
CA SER A 237 15.10 12.99 -12.34
C SER A 237 16.31 13.34 -13.19
N GLN A 238 17.37 13.86 -12.57
CA GLN A 238 18.61 14.19 -13.26
C GLN A 238 19.82 13.70 -12.47
N VAL A 239 20.76 13.05 -13.15
CA VAL A 239 22.07 12.72 -12.60
C VAL A 239 22.92 13.99 -12.61
N ILE A 240 23.50 14.34 -11.47
CA ILE A 240 24.46 15.44 -11.33
C ILE A 240 25.87 14.86 -11.30
N GLY A 241 26.11 13.93 -10.37
CA GLY A 241 27.37 13.21 -10.21
C GLY A 241 28.60 14.08 -9.95
N GLY A 242 29.70 13.40 -9.64
CA GLY A 242 31.03 13.99 -9.55
C GLY A 242 31.44 14.49 -8.15
N PRO A 243 32.75 14.73 -7.94
CA PRO A 243 33.30 14.97 -6.61
C PRO A 243 32.70 16.21 -5.93
N GLY A 244 32.10 16.00 -4.75
CA GLY A 244 31.55 17.09 -3.93
C GLY A 244 30.18 17.59 -4.37
N ASN A 245 29.44 16.83 -5.18
CA ASN A 245 28.03 17.04 -5.48
C ASN A 245 27.20 15.85 -5.00
N PRO A 246 25.89 16.01 -4.77
CA PRO A 246 24.98 14.88 -4.68
C PRO A 246 24.85 14.18 -6.04
N ASP A 247 24.45 12.92 -6.03
CA ASP A 247 24.47 12.08 -7.23
C ASP A 247 23.26 12.35 -8.14
N VAL A 248 22.07 12.45 -7.55
CA VAL A 248 20.80 12.61 -8.29
C VAL A 248 19.94 13.70 -7.66
N VAL A 249 19.26 14.48 -8.49
CA VAL A 249 18.19 15.39 -8.08
C VAL A 249 16.85 14.93 -8.63
N LEU A 250 15.83 14.92 -7.79
CA LEU A 250 14.44 14.67 -8.17
C LEU A 250 13.62 15.94 -8.00
N THR A 251 12.70 16.17 -8.93
CA THR A 251 11.67 17.21 -8.83
C THR A 251 10.31 16.56 -9.07
N ALA A 252 9.39 16.72 -8.11
CA ALA A 252 7.99 16.32 -8.26
C ALA A 252 7.21 17.44 -8.98
N PRO A 253 6.69 17.22 -10.20
CA PRO A 253 6.01 18.27 -10.99
C PRO A 253 4.57 18.53 -10.52
N MET A 254 4.40 19.02 -9.29
CA MET A 254 3.10 19.22 -8.63
C MET A 254 2.73 20.69 -8.39
N GLY A 255 3.33 21.62 -9.15
CA GLY A 255 3.07 23.06 -8.99
C GLY A 255 3.51 23.57 -7.62
N GLU A 256 2.61 24.26 -6.90
CA GLU A 256 2.89 24.78 -5.56
C GLU A 256 3.11 23.70 -4.50
N LEU A 257 2.62 22.48 -4.75
CA LEU A 257 2.85 21.31 -3.90
C LEU A 257 4.05 20.48 -4.37
N GLY A 258 4.80 20.97 -5.36
CA GLY A 258 6.03 20.34 -5.83
C GLY A 258 7.12 20.37 -4.77
N TYR A 259 7.95 19.33 -4.77
CA TYR A 259 9.07 19.19 -3.84
C TYR A 259 10.31 18.64 -4.57
N ARG A 260 11.48 18.88 -3.99
CA ARG A 260 12.78 18.48 -4.53
C ARG A 260 13.56 17.62 -3.56
N VAL A 261 14.17 16.56 -4.07
CA VAL A 261 14.96 15.60 -3.29
C VAL A 261 16.36 15.54 -3.86
N LEU A 262 17.38 15.61 -3.01
CA LEU A 262 18.74 15.22 -3.37
C LEU A 262 19.01 13.80 -2.88
N ILE A 263 19.60 13.00 -3.75
CA ILE A 263 19.96 11.62 -3.46
C ILE A 263 21.46 11.47 -3.58
N ASP A 264 22.06 10.90 -2.54
CA ASP A 264 23.43 10.43 -2.50
C ASP A 264 23.38 8.90 -2.52
N THR A 265 23.94 8.29 -3.56
CA THR A 265 23.99 6.83 -3.69
C THR A 265 25.28 6.30 -3.07
N LYS A 266 25.19 5.09 -2.51
CA LYS A 266 26.34 4.42 -1.92
C LYS A 266 26.33 2.95 -2.30
N SER A 267 27.44 2.49 -2.87
CA SER A 267 27.69 1.09 -3.16
C SER A 267 28.76 0.52 -2.23
N ARG A 268 28.59 -0.75 -1.83
CA ARG A 268 29.56 -1.49 -1.00
C ARG A 268 29.55 -2.97 -1.37
N SER A 269 30.73 -3.53 -1.61
CA SER A 269 30.89 -4.94 -1.97
C SER A 269 30.48 -5.92 -0.88
N ASN A 270 30.52 -5.50 0.39
CA ASN A 270 30.02 -6.28 1.52
C ASN A 270 28.50 -6.09 1.75
N GLY A 271 27.82 -5.30 0.91
CA GLY A 271 26.37 -5.07 0.99
C GLY A 271 25.91 -4.16 2.14
N CYS A 272 26.80 -3.52 2.89
CA CYS A 272 26.40 -2.74 4.07
C CYS A 272 27.17 -1.42 4.20
N ILE A 273 26.43 -0.31 4.19
CA ILE A 273 26.95 1.06 4.37
C ILE A 273 27.30 1.31 5.83
N GLN A 274 28.54 1.72 6.06
CA GLN A 274 29.10 2.04 7.36
C GLN A 274 28.97 3.53 7.68
N GLN A 275 29.10 3.86 8.96
CA GLN A 275 29.07 5.23 9.46
C GLN A 275 30.04 6.18 8.71
N ASN A 276 31.26 5.72 8.42
CA ASN A 276 32.30 6.55 7.79
C ASN A 276 32.09 6.73 6.28
N ASP A 277 31.09 6.07 5.70
CA ASP A 277 30.80 6.12 4.27
C ASP A 277 29.95 7.35 3.90
N VAL A 278 29.33 7.98 4.90
CA VAL A 278 28.37 9.07 4.72
C VAL A 278 28.86 10.33 5.44
N ASN A 279 29.01 11.42 4.67
CA ASN A 279 29.35 12.74 5.23
C ASN A 279 28.11 13.62 5.34
N PHE A 280 27.36 13.47 6.43
CA PHE A 280 26.10 14.20 6.65
C PHE A 280 26.24 15.72 6.59
N HIS A 281 27.39 16.27 7.02
CA HIS A 281 27.63 17.72 6.94
C HIS A 281 27.67 18.20 5.48
N ALA A 282 28.36 17.47 4.61
CA ALA A 282 28.40 17.77 3.19
C ALA A 282 27.02 17.64 2.53
N LEU A 283 26.28 16.57 2.86
CA LEU A 283 24.92 16.36 2.33
C LEU A 283 23.98 17.53 2.68
N ASN A 284 24.01 18.00 3.93
CA ASN A 284 23.20 19.14 4.35
C ASN A 284 23.64 20.46 3.70
N GLN A 285 24.94 20.65 3.47
CA GLN A 285 25.41 21.80 2.70
C GLN A 285 24.90 21.76 1.26
N HIS A 286 24.85 20.57 0.64
CA HIS A 286 24.33 20.40 -0.72
C HIS A 286 22.82 20.62 -0.79
N LYS A 287 22.06 20.07 0.17
CA LYS A 287 20.61 20.30 0.34
C LYS A 287 20.29 21.79 0.36
N GLY A 288 21.00 22.56 1.19
CA GLY A 288 20.83 24.00 1.29
C GLY A 288 21.20 24.76 0.01
N LYS A 289 22.32 24.43 -0.63
CA LYS A 289 22.75 25.07 -1.89
C LYS A 289 21.80 24.82 -3.05
N ALA A 290 21.25 23.61 -3.15
CA ALA A 290 20.34 23.25 -4.22
C ALA A 290 18.90 23.74 -3.97
N GLY A 291 18.57 24.17 -2.75
CA GLY A 291 17.21 24.49 -2.34
C GLY A 291 16.29 23.28 -2.42
N ALA A 292 16.77 22.13 -1.95
CA ALA A 292 15.99 20.89 -1.91
C ALA A 292 15.28 20.72 -0.56
N ASP A 293 14.06 20.21 -0.60
CA ASP A 293 13.22 19.98 0.58
C ASP A 293 13.71 18.76 1.37
N TYR A 294 14.23 17.75 0.67
CA TYR A 294 14.64 16.48 1.27
C TYR A 294 16.03 16.04 0.82
N MET A 295 16.68 15.24 1.67
CA MET A 295 17.96 14.61 1.41
C MET A 295 17.85 13.12 1.74
N MET A 296 18.29 12.27 0.82
CA MET A 296 18.23 10.82 0.96
C MET A 296 19.58 10.18 0.63
N VAL A 297 19.93 9.13 1.36
CA VAL A 297 21.00 8.21 0.99
C VAL A 297 20.37 6.90 0.54
N LEU A 298 20.72 6.43 -0.65
CA LEU A 298 20.31 5.13 -1.18
C LEU A 298 21.48 4.14 -1.11
N GLY A 299 21.26 2.96 -0.52
CA GLY A 299 22.29 1.92 -0.43
C GLY A 299 21.70 0.51 -0.28
N PRO A 300 22.54 -0.54 -0.39
CA PRO A 300 22.08 -1.92 -0.30
C PRO A 300 21.51 -2.24 1.10
N ASP A 301 22.22 -1.85 2.15
CA ASP A 301 21.78 -1.90 3.55
C ASP A 301 22.61 -0.94 4.41
N PHE A 302 22.21 -0.72 5.66
CA PHE A 302 22.84 0.20 6.60
C PHE A 302 23.23 -0.49 7.91
N SER A 303 24.40 -0.15 8.43
CA SER A 303 24.97 -0.71 9.67
C SER A 303 24.19 -0.38 10.96
N GLY A 304 23.18 0.48 10.89
CA GLY A 304 22.39 0.92 12.04
C GLY A 304 23.16 1.79 13.03
N GLY A 305 22.73 1.78 14.30
CA GLY A 305 23.43 2.43 15.40
C GLY A 305 23.64 3.94 15.20
N ASN A 306 24.90 4.39 15.28
CA ASN A 306 25.25 5.80 15.11
C ASN A 306 24.90 6.34 13.72
N LEU A 307 24.99 5.53 12.67
CA LEU A 307 24.67 5.97 11.31
C LEU A 307 23.20 6.39 11.21
N GLU A 308 22.28 5.55 11.69
CA GLU A 308 20.85 5.87 11.74
C GLU A 308 20.56 7.04 12.69
N THR A 309 21.24 7.09 13.83
CA THR A 309 21.07 8.17 14.81
C THR A 309 21.46 9.53 14.20
N TRP A 310 22.57 9.60 13.46
CA TRP A 310 23.02 10.82 12.82
C TRP A 310 22.15 11.19 11.62
N ALA A 311 21.74 10.20 10.82
CA ALA A 311 20.78 10.41 9.75
C ALA A 311 19.47 11.03 10.29
N GLN A 312 18.98 10.55 11.44
CA GLN A 312 17.82 11.12 12.13
C GLN A 312 18.05 12.55 12.60
N GLN A 313 19.20 12.83 13.23
CA GLN A 313 19.55 14.16 13.75
C GLN A 313 19.79 15.20 12.64
N GLN A 314 20.25 14.75 11.48
CA GLN A 314 20.60 15.59 10.35
C GLN A 314 19.48 15.68 9.31
N ASP A 315 18.32 15.06 9.56
CA ASP A 315 17.17 15.00 8.64
C ASP A 315 17.53 14.46 7.25
N VAL A 316 18.28 13.36 7.25
CA VAL A 316 18.68 12.61 6.05
C VAL A 316 18.02 11.23 6.10
N ARG A 317 17.22 10.92 5.08
CA ARG A 317 16.55 9.62 4.94
C ARG A 317 17.54 8.55 4.47
N LEU A 318 17.52 7.37 5.08
CA LEU A 318 18.26 6.19 4.61
C LEU A 318 17.25 5.21 3.97
N LEU A 319 17.33 5.02 2.66
CA LEU A 319 16.48 4.12 1.88
C LEU A 319 17.30 2.93 1.38
N ARG A 320 16.79 1.71 1.57
CA ARG A 320 17.43 0.50 1.07
C ARG A 320 17.01 0.22 -0.38
N THR A 321 17.88 -0.40 -1.18
CA THR A 321 17.51 -0.79 -2.54
C THR A 321 16.35 -1.80 -2.58
N GLY A 322 16.27 -2.68 -1.57
CA GLY A 322 15.11 -3.57 -1.38
C GLY A 322 13.80 -2.81 -1.11
N GLU A 323 13.85 -1.73 -0.33
CA GLU A 323 12.67 -0.88 -0.09
C GLU A 323 12.25 -0.14 -1.38
N LEU A 324 13.21 0.34 -2.18
CA LEU A 324 12.93 0.94 -3.50
C LEU A 324 12.34 -0.08 -4.49
N ARG A 325 12.83 -1.33 -4.49
CA ARG A 325 12.26 -2.44 -5.27
C ARG A 325 10.79 -2.62 -4.96
N ASP A 326 10.42 -2.68 -3.68
CA ASP A 326 9.02 -2.86 -3.27
C ASP A 326 8.14 -1.72 -3.81
N VAL A 327 8.63 -0.48 -3.75
CA VAL A 327 7.92 0.69 -4.30
C VAL A 327 7.78 0.60 -5.83
N LEU A 328 8.83 0.19 -6.56
CA LEU A 328 8.79 0.04 -8.02
C LEU A 328 7.78 -1.03 -8.46
N VAL A 329 7.82 -2.20 -7.81
CA VAL A 329 6.89 -3.31 -8.11
C VAL A 329 5.47 -2.91 -7.75
N ALA A 330 5.25 -2.26 -6.62
CA ALA A 330 3.94 -1.74 -6.24
C ALA A 330 3.42 -0.71 -7.25
N PHE A 331 4.24 0.25 -7.67
CA PHE A 331 3.83 1.23 -8.69
C PHE A 331 3.39 0.58 -10.01
N ALA A 332 4.08 -0.50 -10.42
CA ALA A 332 3.73 -1.24 -11.62
C ALA A 332 2.41 -2.02 -11.51
N ASP A 333 2.02 -2.44 -10.30
CA ASP A 333 0.74 -3.11 -10.06
C ASP A 333 -0.41 -2.11 -9.93
N GLY A 334 -0.16 -0.97 -9.28
CA GLY A 334 -1.09 0.15 -9.12
C GLY A 334 -0.34 1.46 -8.92
N VAL A 335 -0.60 2.44 -9.79
CA VAL A 335 0.10 3.74 -9.80
C VAL A 335 -0.01 4.42 -8.44
N ILE A 336 1.14 4.89 -7.95
CA ILE A 336 1.24 5.60 -6.67
C ILE A 336 1.40 7.10 -6.95
N PRO A 337 0.50 7.95 -6.43
CA PRO A 337 0.62 9.41 -6.56
C PRO A 337 1.90 10.00 -5.94
N LEU A 338 2.40 11.09 -6.51
CA LEU A 338 3.66 11.73 -6.08
C LEU A 338 3.57 12.37 -4.68
N ASP A 339 2.40 12.86 -4.26
CA ASP A 339 2.17 13.33 -2.88
C ASP A 339 2.25 12.17 -1.88
N ARG A 340 1.82 10.97 -2.27
CA ARG A 340 2.00 9.77 -1.45
C ARG A 340 3.47 9.40 -1.36
N LEU A 341 4.20 9.43 -2.48
CA LEU A 341 5.64 9.13 -2.52
C LEU A 341 6.48 10.16 -1.75
N GLU A 342 5.99 11.38 -1.52
CA GLU A 342 6.69 12.38 -0.71
C GLU A 342 7.02 11.86 0.69
N THR A 343 6.11 11.06 1.26
CA THR A 343 6.28 10.48 2.60
C THR A 343 7.52 9.58 2.72
N LEU A 344 8.02 9.04 1.61
CA LEU A 344 9.26 8.27 1.56
C LEU A 344 10.47 9.10 1.97
N PHE A 345 10.47 10.40 1.67
CA PHE A 345 11.61 11.30 1.86
C PHE A 345 11.53 12.13 3.14
N GLN A 346 10.34 12.21 3.77
CA GLN A 346 10.10 13.03 4.95
C GLN A 346 10.74 12.44 6.20
N GLY A 347 11.59 13.21 6.89
CA GLY A 347 12.25 12.81 8.13
C GLY A 347 13.59 12.10 7.91
N GLY A 348 14.41 12.01 8.97
CA GLY A 348 15.71 11.34 8.92
C GLY A 348 15.69 9.87 9.38
N GLY A 349 16.83 9.20 9.25
CA GLY A 349 17.04 7.81 9.67
C GLY A 349 16.53 6.79 8.65
N SER A 350 16.53 5.51 9.01
CA SER A 350 15.97 4.45 8.15
C SER A 350 14.48 4.65 7.89
N THR A 351 14.04 4.25 6.69
CA THR A 351 12.63 4.24 6.31
C THR A 351 11.80 3.50 7.35
N ASP A 352 10.74 4.16 7.82
CA ASP A 352 9.78 3.56 8.75
C ASP A 352 8.90 2.54 7.99
N GLU A 353 8.70 1.35 8.56
CA GLU A 353 7.85 0.31 7.97
C GLU A 353 6.39 0.78 7.78
N THR A 354 5.91 1.69 8.64
CA THR A 354 4.58 2.33 8.49
C THR A 354 4.50 3.18 7.24
N VAL A 355 5.58 3.88 6.88
CA VAL A 355 5.65 4.71 5.68
C VAL A 355 5.61 3.82 4.45
N LEU A 356 6.52 2.83 4.40
CA LEU A 356 6.60 1.90 3.27
C LEU A 356 5.28 1.15 3.08
N SER A 357 4.75 0.50 4.11
CA SER A 357 3.48 -0.22 4.00
C SER A 357 2.31 0.68 3.59
N GLY A 358 2.26 1.92 4.07
CA GLY A 358 1.24 2.88 3.65
C GLY A 358 1.37 3.28 2.17
N ILE A 359 2.58 3.32 1.62
CA ILE A 359 2.82 3.52 0.18
C ILE A 359 2.34 2.30 -0.62
N LEU A 360 2.75 1.08 -0.21
CA LEU A 360 2.40 -0.16 -0.90
C LEU A 360 0.88 -0.41 -0.91
N THR A 361 0.20 0.01 0.14
CA THR A 361 -1.26 -0.11 0.24
C THR A 361 -2.01 0.84 -0.67
N GLU A 362 -1.48 2.02 -0.98
CA GLU A 362 -2.10 2.90 -1.97
C GLU A 362 -2.10 2.21 -3.36
N SER A 363 -0.98 1.60 -3.72
CA SER A 363 -0.86 0.77 -4.92
C SER A 363 -1.86 -0.41 -4.90
N GLN A 364 -1.93 -1.15 -3.80
CA GLN A 364 -2.83 -2.30 -3.68
C GLN A 364 -4.29 -1.89 -3.92
N HIS A 365 -4.73 -0.74 -3.39
CA HIS A 365 -6.09 -0.27 -3.61
C HIS A 365 -6.34 0.20 -5.03
N ALA A 366 -5.38 0.90 -5.64
CA ALA A 366 -5.46 1.26 -7.06
C ALA A 366 -5.59 0.00 -7.94
N SER A 367 -4.78 -1.02 -7.67
CA SER A 367 -4.83 -2.33 -8.35
C SER A 367 -6.16 -3.04 -8.15
N GLN A 368 -6.69 -3.08 -6.92
CA GLN A 368 -8.00 -3.66 -6.63
C GLN A 368 -9.15 -2.94 -7.35
N ALA A 369 -9.11 -1.60 -7.42
CA ALA A 369 -10.09 -0.82 -8.17
C ALA A 369 -10.02 -1.14 -9.68
N MET A 370 -8.83 -1.29 -10.25
CA MET A 370 -8.65 -1.71 -11.64
C MET A 370 -9.19 -3.13 -11.90
N LEU A 371 -8.96 -4.07 -10.97
CA LEU A 371 -9.50 -5.43 -11.05
C LEU A 371 -11.02 -5.44 -10.97
N LEU A 372 -11.61 -4.64 -10.09
CA LEU A 372 -13.07 -4.49 -10.02
C LEU A 372 -13.63 -3.91 -11.32
N ALA A 373 -12.97 -2.90 -11.90
CA ALA A 373 -13.36 -2.35 -13.20
C ALA A 373 -13.36 -3.41 -14.31
N ARG A 374 -12.35 -4.30 -14.35
CA ARG A 374 -12.32 -5.45 -15.25
C ARG A 374 -13.49 -6.40 -14.97
N LYS A 375 -13.68 -6.84 -13.72
CA LYS A 375 -14.77 -7.75 -13.32
C LYS A 375 -16.14 -7.20 -13.72
N VAL A 376 -16.40 -5.92 -13.43
CA VAL A 376 -17.65 -5.22 -13.81
C VAL A 376 -17.83 -5.18 -15.31
N TYR A 377 -16.78 -4.81 -16.06
CA TYR A 377 -16.85 -4.76 -17.52
C TYR A 377 -17.14 -6.15 -18.13
N ASP A 378 -16.44 -7.19 -17.67
CA ASP A 378 -16.64 -8.56 -18.14
C ASP A 378 -18.01 -9.10 -17.78
N ALA A 379 -18.50 -8.84 -16.56
CA ALA A 379 -19.84 -9.20 -16.13
C ALA A 379 -20.91 -8.55 -17.02
N VAL A 380 -20.78 -7.25 -17.32
CA VAL A 380 -21.70 -6.57 -18.25
C VAL A 380 -21.60 -7.18 -19.65
N ARG A 381 -20.40 -7.39 -20.18
CA ARG A 381 -20.19 -7.98 -21.51
C ARG A 381 -20.85 -9.35 -21.65
N LEU A 382 -20.76 -10.19 -20.62
CA LEU A 382 -21.27 -11.56 -20.64
C LEU A 382 -22.79 -11.63 -20.46
N HIS A 383 -23.39 -10.74 -19.66
CA HIS A 383 -24.80 -10.84 -19.27
C HIS A 383 -25.70 -9.78 -19.93
N GLN A 384 -25.17 -8.86 -20.75
CA GLN A 384 -25.96 -7.77 -21.37
C GLN A 384 -27.06 -8.25 -22.35
N GLU A 385 -27.01 -9.49 -22.83
CA GLU A 385 -28.02 -10.08 -23.71
C GLU A 385 -29.08 -10.90 -22.96
N GLU A 386 -28.92 -11.09 -21.65
CA GLU A 386 -29.85 -11.87 -20.83
C GLU A 386 -31.15 -11.13 -20.53
N GLU A 387 -32.20 -11.88 -20.19
CA GLU A 387 -33.49 -11.28 -19.80
C GLU A 387 -33.39 -10.61 -18.43
N GLY A 388 -33.66 -9.31 -18.38
CA GLY A 388 -33.69 -8.53 -17.14
C GLY A 388 -33.02 -7.17 -17.28
N VAL A 389 -33.08 -6.37 -16.22
CA VAL A 389 -32.32 -5.11 -16.15
C VAL A 389 -30.98 -5.42 -15.48
N LEU A 390 -29.90 -5.24 -16.22
CA LEU A 390 -28.55 -5.37 -15.70
C LEU A 390 -28.12 -4.03 -15.08
N ASN A 391 -28.09 -3.94 -13.76
CA ASN A 391 -27.67 -2.75 -13.03
C ASN A 391 -26.69 -3.12 -11.91
N ALA A 392 -26.27 -2.14 -11.09
CA ALA A 392 -25.31 -2.38 -10.01
C ALA A 392 -25.79 -3.43 -8.99
N HIS A 393 -27.10 -3.53 -8.72
CA HIS A 393 -27.64 -4.55 -7.84
C HIS A 393 -27.55 -5.95 -8.47
N SER A 394 -27.87 -6.09 -9.75
CA SER A 394 -27.69 -7.35 -10.48
C SER A 394 -26.22 -7.77 -10.49
N LEU A 395 -25.31 -6.82 -10.74
CA LEU A 395 -23.86 -7.04 -10.71
C LEU A 395 -23.35 -7.46 -9.33
N PHE A 396 -23.91 -6.93 -8.24
CA PHE A 396 -23.57 -7.34 -6.88
C PHE A 396 -23.78 -8.85 -6.67
N PHE A 397 -24.86 -9.42 -7.23
CA PHE A 397 -25.10 -10.86 -7.18
C PHE A 397 -24.26 -11.65 -8.18
N ILE A 398 -24.05 -11.12 -9.39
CA ILE A 398 -23.20 -11.78 -10.42
C ILE A 398 -21.74 -11.88 -9.96
N LEU A 399 -21.28 -10.91 -9.17
CA LEU A 399 -19.93 -10.88 -8.58
C LEU A 399 -19.90 -11.53 -7.17
N ASP A 400 -20.81 -12.47 -6.91
CA ASP A 400 -20.88 -13.29 -5.69
C ASP A 400 -20.86 -12.50 -4.38
N SER A 401 -21.35 -11.25 -4.38
CA SER A 401 -21.32 -10.35 -3.21
C SER A 401 -19.91 -10.10 -2.64
N GLU A 402 -18.84 -10.34 -3.42
CA GLU A 402 -17.45 -10.15 -2.99
C GLU A 402 -17.10 -8.68 -2.74
N HIS A 403 -17.80 -7.77 -3.41
CA HIS A 403 -17.53 -6.33 -3.41
C HIS A 403 -18.73 -5.55 -2.87
N PRO A 404 -18.52 -4.54 -2.01
CA PRO A 404 -19.61 -3.65 -1.57
C PRO A 404 -20.34 -3.02 -2.75
N ILE A 405 -21.68 -2.94 -2.67
CA ILE A 405 -22.49 -2.38 -3.75
C ILE A 405 -22.08 -0.94 -4.12
N ARG A 406 -21.64 -0.15 -3.15
CA ARG A 406 -21.13 1.22 -3.36
C ARG A 406 -19.91 1.26 -4.28
N ASP A 407 -19.02 0.29 -4.16
CA ASP A 407 -17.80 0.22 -4.97
C ASP A 407 -18.14 -0.19 -6.41
N ILE A 408 -19.14 -1.08 -6.56
CA ILE A 408 -19.70 -1.46 -7.86
C ILE A 408 -20.37 -0.25 -8.52
N GLU A 409 -21.20 0.50 -7.79
CA GLU A 409 -21.86 1.72 -8.27
C GLU A 409 -20.84 2.77 -8.71
N ALA A 410 -19.82 3.05 -7.89
CA ALA A 410 -18.75 3.98 -8.24
C ALA A 410 -17.97 3.53 -9.49
N THR A 411 -17.66 2.24 -9.60
CA THR A 411 -16.98 1.65 -10.76
C THR A 411 -17.84 1.76 -12.03
N VAL A 412 -19.14 1.45 -11.94
CA VAL A 412 -20.10 1.63 -13.05
C VAL A 412 -20.16 3.10 -13.47
N ALA A 413 -20.22 4.04 -12.53
CA ALA A 413 -20.23 5.47 -12.83
C ALA A 413 -18.94 5.90 -13.56
N MET A 414 -17.77 5.46 -13.08
CA MET A 414 -16.48 5.72 -13.74
C MET A 414 -16.45 5.17 -15.16
N LEU A 415 -16.82 3.91 -15.36
CA LEU A 415 -16.82 3.26 -16.68
C LEU A 415 -17.83 3.88 -17.66
N ARG A 416 -18.88 4.52 -17.14
CA ARG A 416 -19.88 5.27 -17.93
C ARG A 416 -19.49 6.73 -18.21
N SER A 417 -18.45 7.26 -17.56
CA SER A 417 -18.02 8.66 -17.76
C SER A 417 -17.69 8.95 -19.21
N ASP A 418 -17.82 10.21 -19.66
CA ASP A 418 -17.58 10.55 -21.07
C ASP A 418 -16.12 10.31 -21.51
N LEU A 419 -15.16 10.44 -20.60
CA LEU A 419 -13.75 10.18 -20.87
C LEU A 419 -13.44 8.69 -21.02
N ILE A 420 -13.96 7.84 -20.13
CA ILE A 420 -13.78 6.39 -20.24
C ILE A 420 -14.78 5.83 -21.26
N GLY A 421 -16.07 5.90 -20.97
CA GLY A 421 -17.18 5.59 -21.87
C GLY A 421 -17.26 4.12 -22.26
N ALA A 422 -16.64 3.24 -21.47
CA ALA A 422 -16.62 1.80 -21.70
C ALA A 422 -18.01 1.17 -21.55
N LEU A 423 -18.84 1.71 -20.67
CA LEU A 423 -20.21 1.26 -20.41
C LEU A 423 -21.24 2.36 -20.73
N SER A 424 -22.49 1.94 -20.93
CA SER A 424 -23.65 2.81 -21.11
C SER A 424 -24.92 2.11 -20.61
N VAL A 425 -26.03 2.84 -20.59
CA VAL A 425 -27.36 2.31 -20.27
C VAL A 425 -28.29 2.41 -21.48
N THR A 426 -29.17 1.42 -21.63
CA THR A 426 -30.25 1.41 -22.60
C THR A 426 -31.41 2.32 -22.14
N GLN A 427 -32.45 2.46 -22.97
CA GLN A 427 -33.68 3.17 -22.58
C GLN A 427 -34.41 2.54 -21.37
N LYS A 428 -34.16 1.25 -21.11
CA LYS A 428 -34.71 0.53 -19.95
C LYS A 428 -33.76 0.54 -18.74
N ASP A 429 -32.76 1.40 -18.75
CA ASP A 429 -31.73 1.53 -17.70
C ASP A 429 -30.87 0.27 -17.48
N SER A 430 -30.81 -0.62 -18.47
CA SER A 430 -29.95 -1.80 -18.45
C SER A 430 -28.55 -1.47 -19.01
N LEU A 431 -27.50 -1.90 -18.30
CA LEU A 431 -26.09 -1.70 -18.65
C LEU A 431 -25.68 -2.51 -19.88
N TYR A 432 -24.84 -1.92 -20.74
CA TYR A 432 -24.21 -2.60 -21.87
C TYR A 432 -22.81 -2.04 -22.13
N THR A 433 -21.95 -2.84 -22.76
CA THR A 433 -20.60 -2.41 -23.20
C THR A 433 -20.70 -1.52 -24.43
N ARG A 434 -20.20 -0.28 -24.32
CA ARG A 434 -20.17 0.70 -25.43
C ARG A 434 -18.86 0.64 -26.22
N LEU A 435 -17.74 0.35 -25.57
CA LEU A 435 -16.41 0.25 -26.19
C LEU A 435 -15.78 -1.11 -25.90
N THR A 436 -15.00 -1.64 -26.83
CA THR A 436 -14.13 -2.79 -26.61
C THR A 436 -12.79 -2.34 -25.98
N PRO A 437 -12.03 -3.23 -25.32
CA PRO A 437 -10.74 -2.85 -24.73
C PRO A 437 -9.76 -2.22 -25.73
N PRO A 438 -9.60 -2.72 -26.97
CA PRO A 438 -8.72 -2.07 -27.96
C PRO A 438 -9.16 -0.66 -28.34
N VAL A 439 -10.47 -0.39 -28.41
CA VAL A 439 -10.98 0.96 -28.72
C VAL A 439 -10.78 1.89 -27.52
N LEU A 440 -10.93 1.39 -26.29
CA LEU A 440 -10.64 2.15 -25.08
C LEU A 440 -9.16 2.51 -24.99
N GLU A 441 -8.25 1.59 -25.31
CA GLU A 441 -6.81 1.84 -25.38
C GLU A 441 -6.48 2.98 -26.35
N ASN A 442 -7.02 2.93 -27.58
CA ASN A 442 -6.85 3.99 -28.57
C ASN A 442 -7.34 5.35 -28.05
N LYS A 443 -8.48 5.37 -27.34
CA LYS A 443 -9.04 6.59 -26.77
C LYS A 443 -8.17 7.17 -25.66
N LEU A 444 -7.64 6.32 -24.77
CA LEU A 444 -6.73 6.74 -23.70
C LEU A 444 -5.39 7.25 -24.27
N ALA A 445 -4.87 6.62 -25.33
CA ALA A 445 -3.69 7.10 -26.04
C ALA A 445 -3.91 8.47 -26.70
N GLN A 446 -5.10 8.71 -27.27
CA GLN A 446 -5.46 10.05 -27.78
C GLN A 446 -5.51 11.08 -26.66
N LEU A 447 -6.12 10.75 -25.52
CA LEU A 447 -6.16 11.63 -24.36
C LEU A 447 -4.74 11.98 -23.88
N GLN A 448 -3.86 10.98 -23.80
CA GLN A 448 -2.45 11.19 -23.47
C GLN A 448 -1.75 12.13 -24.46
N ALA A 449 -1.98 11.97 -25.77
CA ALA A 449 -1.38 12.83 -26.79
C ALA A 449 -1.83 14.30 -26.66
N VAL A 450 -3.11 14.52 -26.36
CA VAL A 450 -3.68 15.85 -26.10
C VAL A 450 -3.05 16.48 -24.86
N LEU A 451 -2.94 15.73 -23.75
CA LEU A 451 -2.31 16.21 -22.52
C LEU A 451 -0.81 16.49 -22.69
N GLY A 452 -0.11 15.67 -23.49
CA GLY A 452 1.30 15.85 -23.81
C GLY A 452 1.60 16.97 -24.82
N GLY A 453 0.59 17.74 -25.26
CA GLY A 453 0.76 18.86 -26.19
C GLY A 453 1.11 18.48 -27.63
N ARG A 454 1.09 17.19 -27.99
CA ARG A 454 1.22 16.76 -29.38
C ARG A 454 -0.13 16.89 -30.06
N ARG A 455 -0.33 17.96 -30.85
CA ARG A 455 -1.43 17.98 -31.82
C ARG A 455 -1.22 16.79 -32.77
N PRO A 456 -2.25 15.97 -33.04
CA PRO A 456 -2.15 15.00 -34.12
C PRO A 456 -1.84 15.78 -35.40
N GLU A 457 -0.76 15.39 -36.09
CA GLU A 457 -0.41 15.98 -37.38
C GLU A 457 -1.60 15.82 -38.32
N GLY A 458 -2.27 16.93 -38.59
CA GLY A 458 -3.42 16.96 -39.48
C GLY A 458 -3.00 16.49 -40.86
N THR A 459 -3.67 15.45 -41.33
CA THR A 459 -3.81 15.09 -42.73
C THR A 459 -3.95 16.36 -43.58
N ARG A 460 -2.89 16.70 -44.31
CA ARG A 460 -2.95 17.64 -45.43
C ARG A 460 -3.83 16.99 -46.49
N HIS A 461 -5.11 17.35 -46.53
CA HIS A 461 -5.89 17.18 -47.74
C HIS A 461 -5.38 18.20 -48.76
N SER A 462 -4.75 17.66 -49.82
CA SER A 462 -4.50 18.36 -51.08
C SER A 462 -5.73 18.20 -51.97
#